data_AF-A0A7C1CYG1-F1
#
_entry.id   AF-A0A7C1CYG1-F1
#
_cell.length_a   1.000
_cell.length_b   1.000
_cell.length_c   1.000
_cell.angle_alpha   90.00
_cell.angle_beta   90.00
_cell.angle_gamma   90.00
#
_symmetry.space_group_name_H-M   'P 1'
#
loop_
_entity.id
_entity.type
_entity.pdbx_description
1 polymer ?
#
loop_
_entity_poly.entity_id
_entity_poly.type
_entity_poly.pdbx_seq_one_letter_code
_entity_poly.pdbx_strand_id
1 'polypeptide(L)'
;MDPKTLLQNFINGLSLGSLYALIAIGYTMVYGILRLINFAHGDIFMMAVYFALFFVTLAQLPWYLAAIFAIACAALLGFTVDRIAYKPIRSAPRISALITAIGVSFFLESLAVVVFSGIPRSFRTVFPQSLNEMIIIGGEMEVKYGREVIIGGIRFPVISLITLIVAAIALVFLWWFIFKTKVGMAMRAVSLDIQTTSLMGVNVDRVIGMTFALGSALAAIGGILWAIRYPQVWPYMGFIPGMKAFVAAVFGGIGSVPGAVLGGLILGITEVMMVGIMPSAAGYRDAFAFFILIIILSLKPSGLLGKQEAVKV
;
A
#
# COMPACT_ATOMS: atom_id res chain seq x y z
N MET A 1 1.56 31.05 -3.10
CA MET A 1 0.42 30.11 -2.99
C MET A 1 -0.53 30.65 -1.95
N ASP A 2 -1.83 30.68 -2.24
CA ASP A 2 -2.83 31.10 -1.27
C ASP A 2 -2.95 30.08 -0.11
N PRO A 3 -3.22 30.52 1.13
CA PRO A 3 -3.39 29.61 2.28
C PRO A 3 -4.43 28.52 2.05
N LYS A 4 -5.49 28.83 1.30
CA LYS A 4 -6.54 27.88 0.92
C LYS A 4 -6.01 26.77 0.01
N THR A 5 -5.13 27.11 -0.94
CA THR A 5 -4.50 26.16 -1.86
C THR A 5 -3.49 25.27 -1.12
N LEU A 6 -2.79 25.81 -0.13
CA LEU A 6 -1.92 25.01 0.75
C LEU A 6 -2.73 24.00 1.56
N LEU A 7 -3.83 24.42 2.18
CA LEU A 7 -4.71 23.53 2.93
C LEU A 7 -5.34 22.44 2.04
N GLN A 8 -5.79 22.83 0.85
CA GLN A 8 -6.31 21.91 -0.17
C GLN A 8 -5.27 20.85 -0.55
N ASN A 9 -4.03 21.26 -0.83
CA ASN A 9 -2.95 20.34 -1.17
C ASN A 9 -2.56 19.47 0.02
N PHE A 10 -2.69 19.96 1.26
CA PHE A 10 -2.39 19.19 2.46
C PHE A 10 -3.39 18.05 2.64
N ILE A 11 -4.69 18.32 2.46
CA ILE A 11 -5.75 17.30 2.49
C ILE A 11 -5.55 16.27 1.38
N ASN A 12 -5.23 16.72 0.16
CA ASN A 12 -4.93 15.82 -0.96
C ASN A 12 -3.70 14.94 -0.69
N GLY A 13 -2.66 15.53 -0.08
CA GLY A 13 -1.45 14.86 0.35
C GLY A 13 -1.70 13.84 1.44
N LEU A 14 -2.53 14.15 2.42
CA LEU A 14 -2.94 13.22 3.48
C LEU A 14 -3.66 12.00 2.90
N SER A 15 -4.54 12.22 1.91
CA SER A 15 -5.26 11.16 1.24
C SER A 15 -4.37 10.29 0.34
N LEU A 16 -3.41 10.89 -0.38
CA LEU A 16 -2.43 10.10 -1.14
C LEU A 16 -1.51 9.33 -0.19
N GLY A 17 -1.09 9.97 0.90
CA GLY A 17 -0.22 9.38 1.89
C GLY A 17 -0.85 8.22 2.65
N SER A 18 -2.18 8.24 2.86
CA SER A 18 -2.89 7.10 3.48
C SER A 18 -2.96 5.88 2.56
N LEU A 19 -3.00 6.06 1.23
CA LEU A 19 -2.82 4.96 0.27
C LEU A 19 -1.42 4.37 0.37
N TYR A 20 -0.39 5.22 0.36
CA TYR A 20 0.99 4.76 0.51
C TYR A 20 1.21 4.07 1.86
N ALA A 21 0.62 4.58 2.94
CA ALA A 21 0.69 3.96 4.26
C ALA A 21 0.07 2.56 4.28
N LEU A 22 -1.13 2.38 3.72
CA LEU A 22 -1.79 1.07 3.63
C LEU A 22 -0.91 0.02 2.94
N ILE A 23 -0.30 0.38 1.81
CA ILE A 23 0.59 -0.51 1.06
C ILE A 23 1.92 -0.71 1.80
N ALA A 24 2.49 0.35 2.40
CA ALA A 24 3.76 0.32 3.12
C ALA A 24 3.71 -0.56 4.38
N ILE A 25 2.55 -0.61 5.05
CA ILE A 25 2.33 -1.52 6.18
C ILE A 25 2.49 -2.98 5.74
N GLY A 26 1.98 -3.35 4.56
CA GLY A 26 2.12 -4.70 4.01
C GLY A 26 3.58 -5.09 3.79
N TYR A 27 4.38 -4.22 3.17
CA TYR A 27 5.85 -4.38 3.06
C TYR A 27 6.52 -4.56 4.43
N THR A 28 6.13 -3.70 5.37
CA THR A 28 6.70 -3.65 6.73
C THR A 28 6.42 -4.91 7.52
N MET A 29 5.24 -5.51 7.36
CA MET A 29 4.87 -6.75 8.05
C MET A 29 5.71 -7.94 7.59
N VAL A 30 5.88 -8.11 6.27
CA VAL A 30 6.67 -9.22 5.72
C VAL A 30 8.15 -9.04 6.05
N TYR A 31 8.68 -7.83 5.83
CA TYR A 31 10.07 -7.54 6.16
C TYR A 31 10.34 -7.64 7.66
N GLY A 32 9.41 -7.20 8.51
CA GLY A 32 9.57 -7.26 9.96
C GLY A 32 9.85 -8.67 10.48
N ILE A 33 9.34 -9.71 9.80
CA ILE A 33 9.57 -11.10 10.19
C ILE A 33 10.75 -11.72 9.45
N LEU A 34 10.78 -11.60 8.12
CA LEU A 34 11.78 -12.30 7.29
C LEU A 34 13.05 -11.49 7.04
N ARG A 35 13.03 -10.18 7.24
CA ARG A 35 14.08 -9.22 6.80
C ARG A 35 14.40 -9.34 5.31
N LEU A 36 13.39 -9.72 4.53
CA LEU A 36 13.46 -9.87 3.07
C LEU A 36 12.43 -8.94 2.44
N ILE A 37 12.81 -8.31 1.33
CA ILE A 37 11.94 -7.40 0.60
C ILE A 37 11.11 -8.22 -0.40
N ASN A 38 9.79 -8.11 -0.30
CA ASN A 38 8.86 -8.76 -1.23
C ASN A 38 8.48 -7.79 -2.36
N PHE A 39 9.23 -7.79 -3.47
CA PHE A 39 8.92 -6.96 -4.63
C PHE A 39 7.58 -7.31 -5.30
N ALA A 40 7.11 -8.55 -5.19
CA ALA A 40 5.82 -8.99 -5.73
C ALA A 40 4.60 -8.40 -5.00
N HIS A 41 4.80 -7.66 -3.91
CA HIS A 41 3.70 -7.06 -3.15
C HIS A 41 2.87 -6.07 -3.97
N GLY A 42 3.51 -5.28 -4.84
CA GLY A 42 2.81 -4.39 -5.79
C GLY A 42 1.96 -5.17 -6.79
N ASP A 43 2.41 -6.37 -7.19
CA ASP A 43 1.68 -7.20 -8.14
C ASP A 43 0.51 -7.93 -7.49
N ILE A 44 0.62 -8.25 -6.20
CA ILE A 44 -0.53 -8.73 -5.41
C ILE A 44 -1.59 -7.63 -5.30
N PHE A 45 -1.17 -6.38 -5.10
CA PHE A 45 -2.06 -5.21 -5.19
C PHE A 45 -2.75 -5.13 -6.55
N MET A 46 -2.04 -5.36 -7.65
CA MET A 46 -2.61 -5.38 -9.00
C MET A 46 -3.62 -6.53 -9.16
N MET A 47 -3.23 -7.75 -8.76
CA MET A 47 -4.09 -8.93 -8.85
C MET A 47 -5.39 -8.73 -8.07
N ALA A 48 -5.34 -8.09 -6.90
CA ALA A 48 -6.54 -7.77 -6.12
C ALA A 48 -7.52 -6.86 -6.89
N VAL A 49 -7.02 -5.87 -7.62
CA VAL A 49 -7.84 -4.99 -8.46
C VAL A 49 -8.48 -5.78 -9.60
N TYR A 50 -7.73 -6.70 -10.23
CA TYR A 50 -8.30 -7.61 -11.22
C TYR A 50 -9.34 -8.57 -10.65
N PHE A 51 -9.14 -9.10 -9.44
CA PHE A 51 -10.14 -9.93 -8.76
C PHE A 51 -11.43 -9.14 -8.50
N ALA A 52 -11.31 -7.90 -8.00
CA ALA A 52 -12.48 -7.04 -7.78
C ALA A 52 -13.22 -6.75 -9.10
N LEU A 53 -12.48 -6.42 -10.17
CA LEU A 53 -13.05 -6.22 -11.51
C LEU A 53 -13.75 -7.47 -12.02
N PHE A 54 -13.14 -8.65 -11.89
CA PHE A 54 -13.70 -9.93 -12.30
C PHE A 54 -14.99 -10.26 -11.53
N PHE A 55 -15.00 -10.11 -10.21
CA PHE A 55 -16.17 -10.43 -9.39
C PHE A 55 -17.37 -9.52 -9.69
N VAL A 56 -17.13 -8.24 -10.00
CA VAL A 56 -18.23 -7.35 -10.40
C VAL A 56 -18.68 -7.63 -11.84
N THR A 57 -17.75 -7.82 -12.78
CA THR A 57 -18.10 -7.89 -14.21
C THR A 57 -18.54 -9.27 -14.68
N LEU A 58 -17.89 -10.34 -14.23
CA LEU A 58 -18.20 -11.71 -14.63
C LEU A 58 -19.14 -12.40 -13.64
N ALA A 59 -18.86 -12.30 -12.33
CA ALA A 59 -19.71 -12.91 -11.32
C ALA A 59 -20.93 -12.06 -10.93
N GLN A 60 -21.04 -10.84 -11.47
CA GLN A 60 -22.17 -9.92 -11.23
C GLN A 60 -22.45 -9.67 -9.74
N LEU A 61 -21.40 -9.78 -8.91
CA LEU A 61 -21.51 -9.53 -7.49
C LEU A 61 -21.60 -8.02 -7.23
N PRO A 62 -22.34 -7.60 -6.20
CA PRO A 62 -22.31 -6.22 -5.76
C PRO A 62 -20.90 -5.85 -5.29
N TRP A 63 -20.51 -4.59 -5.53
CA TRP A 63 -19.14 -4.10 -5.34
C TRP A 63 -18.54 -4.41 -3.96
N TYR A 64 -19.36 -4.37 -2.90
CA TYR A 64 -18.91 -4.63 -1.53
C TYR A 64 -18.56 -6.10 -1.30
N LEU A 65 -19.33 -7.04 -1.87
CA LEU A 65 -18.97 -8.47 -1.84
C LEU A 65 -17.76 -8.74 -2.72
N ALA A 66 -17.71 -8.14 -3.91
CA ALA A 66 -16.56 -8.25 -4.81
C ALA A 66 -15.26 -7.78 -4.13
N ALA A 67 -15.30 -6.69 -3.37
CA ALA A 67 -14.17 -6.20 -2.59
C ALA A 67 -13.75 -7.21 -1.49
N ILE A 68 -14.69 -7.77 -0.74
CA ILE A 68 -14.40 -8.77 0.30
C ILE A 68 -13.75 -10.02 -0.31
N PHE A 69 -14.31 -10.54 -1.41
CA PHE A 69 -13.75 -11.70 -2.10
C PHE A 69 -12.39 -11.39 -2.73
N ALA A 70 -12.20 -10.21 -3.31
CA ALA A 70 -10.90 -9.78 -3.84
C ALA A 70 -9.82 -9.72 -2.75
N ILE A 71 -10.15 -9.20 -1.57
CA ILE A 71 -9.24 -9.17 -0.40
C ILE A 71 -8.91 -10.61 0.05
N ALA A 72 -9.91 -11.50 0.11
CA ALA A 72 -9.70 -12.90 0.47
C ALA A 72 -8.81 -13.63 -0.55
N CYS A 73 -9.04 -13.43 -1.85
CA CYS A 73 -8.22 -13.99 -2.92
C CYS A 73 -6.79 -13.45 -2.88
N ALA A 74 -6.59 -12.16 -2.61
CA ALA A 74 -5.26 -11.58 -2.44
C ALA A 74 -4.54 -12.13 -1.20
N ALA A 75 -5.25 -12.31 -0.07
CA ALA A 75 -4.69 -12.94 1.12
C ALA A 75 -4.25 -14.39 0.83
N LEU A 76 -5.08 -15.15 0.12
CA LEU A 76 -4.77 -16.51 -0.31
C LEU A 76 -3.59 -16.53 -1.29
N LEU A 77 -3.53 -15.59 -2.24
CA LEU A 77 -2.43 -15.46 -3.18
C LEU A 77 -1.12 -15.19 -2.43
N GLY A 78 -1.12 -14.24 -1.48
CA GLY A 78 0.03 -13.97 -0.63
C GLY A 78 0.51 -15.18 0.16
N PHE A 79 -0.42 -15.89 0.81
CA PHE A 79 -0.12 -17.14 1.51
C PHE A 79 0.50 -18.19 0.58
N THR A 80 -0.04 -18.30 -0.64
CA THR A 80 0.43 -19.25 -1.66
C THR A 80 1.82 -18.88 -2.17
N VAL A 81 2.09 -17.58 -2.36
CA VAL A 81 3.41 -17.06 -2.73
C VAL A 81 4.44 -17.40 -1.65
N ASP A 82 4.12 -17.24 -0.36
CA ASP A 82 5.03 -17.70 0.71
C ASP A 82 5.29 -19.20 0.59
N ARG A 83 4.22 -20.01 0.47
CA ARG A 83 4.33 -21.46 0.47
C ARG A 83 5.14 -22.01 -0.69
N ILE A 84 4.95 -21.48 -1.90
CA ILE A 84 5.54 -22.01 -3.13
C ILE A 84 6.88 -21.36 -3.44
N ALA A 85 7.00 -20.04 -3.27
CA ALA A 85 8.19 -19.32 -3.71
C ALA A 85 9.19 -19.07 -2.57
N TYR A 86 8.73 -18.59 -1.40
CA TYR A 86 9.64 -18.15 -0.34
C TYR A 86 10.04 -19.26 0.64
N LYS A 87 9.10 -20.14 1.00
CA LYS A 87 9.37 -21.23 1.95
C LYS A 87 10.52 -22.14 1.50
N PRO A 88 10.62 -22.59 0.23
CA PRO A 88 11.69 -23.48 -0.20
C PRO A 88 13.10 -22.86 -0.12
N ILE A 89 13.19 -21.54 -0.22
CA ILE A 89 14.46 -20.80 -0.29
C ILE A 89 14.80 -20.07 1.01
N ARG A 90 14.04 -20.28 2.10
CA ARG A 90 14.21 -19.52 3.35
C ARG A 90 15.58 -19.75 4.01
N SER A 91 16.20 -20.90 3.77
CA SER A 91 17.56 -21.23 4.20
C SER A 91 18.65 -20.83 3.21
N ALA A 92 18.28 -20.36 2.02
CA ALA A 92 19.22 -19.94 0.99
C ALA A 92 19.77 -18.52 1.28
N PRO A 93 20.86 -18.11 0.62
CA PRO A 93 21.37 -16.74 0.74
C PRO A 93 20.30 -15.69 0.40
N ARG A 94 20.36 -14.52 1.05
CA ARG A 94 19.36 -13.44 0.89
C ARG A 94 19.14 -13.01 -0.56
N ILE A 95 20.17 -13.12 -1.40
CA ILE A 95 20.07 -12.78 -2.82
C ILE A 95 19.14 -13.73 -3.58
N SER A 96 19.07 -15.00 -3.20
CA SER A 96 18.13 -15.97 -3.81
C SER A 96 16.68 -15.59 -3.54
N ALA A 97 16.39 -15.08 -2.34
CA ALA A 97 15.07 -14.55 -2.00
C ALA A 97 14.71 -13.29 -2.78
N LEU A 98 15.68 -12.39 -3.03
CA LEU A 98 15.49 -11.22 -3.88
C LEU A 98 15.17 -11.61 -5.32
N ILE A 99 15.97 -12.53 -5.91
CA ILE A 99 15.75 -13.03 -7.28
C ILE A 99 14.38 -13.69 -7.38
N THR A 100 13.98 -14.47 -6.37
CA THR A 100 12.67 -15.11 -6.33
C THR A 100 11.54 -14.09 -6.22
N ALA A 101 11.69 -13.04 -5.42
CA ALA A 101 10.71 -11.96 -5.33
C ALA A 101 10.45 -11.29 -6.69
N ILE A 102 11.52 -11.01 -7.44
CA ILE A 102 11.47 -10.46 -8.79
C ILE A 102 10.85 -11.46 -9.77
N GLY A 103 11.21 -12.74 -9.66
CA GLY A 103 10.62 -13.80 -10.48
C GLY A 103 9.12 -13.96 -10.27
N VAL A 104 8.64 -13.91 -9.01
CA VAL A 104 7.20 -13.92 -8.69
C VAL A 104 6.52 -12.67 -9.24
N SER A 105 7.16 -11.50 -9.13
CA SER A 105 6.65 -10.24 -9.68
C SER A 105 6.38 -10.36 -11.18
N PHE A 106 7.41 -10.70 -11.97
CA PHE A 106 7.25 -10.90 -13.42
C PHE A 106 6.27 -12.02 -13.77
N PHE A 107 6.22 -13.08 -12.97
CA PHE A 107 5.23 -14.15 -13.16
C PHE A 107 3.81 -13.62 -13.00
N LEU A 108 3.53 -12.85 -11.95
CA LEU A 108 2.20 -12.28 -11.70
C LEU A 108 1.81 -11.25 -12.77
N GLU A 109 2.72 -10.35 -13.17
CA GLU A 109 2.51 -9.39 -14.25
C GLU A 109 2.21 -10.12 -15.58
N SER A 110 3.02 -11.11 -15.94
CA SER A 110 2.85 -11.89 -17.17
C SER A 110 1.57 -12.72 -17.15
N LEU A 111 1.25 -13.31 -15.99
CA LEU A 111 -0.02 -14.03 -15.80
C LEU A 111 -1.20 -13.08 -15.98
N ALA A 112 -1.13 -11.85 -15.46
CA ALA A 112 -2.18 -10.86 -15.63
C ALA A 112 -2.34 -10.44 -17.11
N VAL A 113 -1.25 -10.30 -17.87
CA VAL A 113 -1.32 -10.05 -19.32
C VAL A 113 -2.05 -11.20 -20.04
N VAL A 114 -1.73 -12.46 -19.71
CA VAL A 114 -2.33 -13.64 -20.36
C VAL A 114 -3.80 -13.80 -19.98
N VAL A 115 -4.14 -13.65 -18.70
CA VAL A 115 -5.50 -13.90 -18.19
C VAL A 115 -6.44 -12.72 -18.44
N PHE A 116 -5.96 -11.48 -18.30
CA PHE A 116 -6.79 -10.27 -18.32
C PHE A 116 -6.57 -9.37 -19.55
N SER A 117 -5.62 -9.71 -20.44
CA SER A 117 -5.11 -8.87 -21.53
C SER A 117 -4.22 -7.72 -21.05
N GLY A 118 -3.29 -7.30 -21.92
CA GLY A 118 -2.48 -6.09 -21.73
C GLY A 118 -3.23 -4.79 -22.01
N ILE A 119 -4.48 -4.85 -22.50
CA ILE A 119 -5.29 -3.66 -22.80
C ILE A 119 -5.80 -3.04 -21.50
N PRO A 120 -5.52 -1.74 -21.24
CA PRO A 120 -6.02 -1.06 -20.06
C PRO A 120 -7.56 -1.07 -19.99
N ARG A 121 -8.10 -1.41 -18.83
CA ARG A 121 -9.55 -1.43 -18.56
C ARG A 121 -9.92 -0.32 -17.58
N SER A 122 -11.15 0.18 -17.68
CA SER A 122 -11.65 1.16 -16.72
C SER A 122 -12.17 0.48 -15.47
N PHE A 123 -11.82 1.02 -14.30
CA PHE A 123 -12.38 0.60 -13.01
C PHE A 123 -13.63 1.39 -12.59
N ARG A 124 -14.05 2.39 -13.40
CA ARG A 124 -15.15 3.31 -13.03
C ARG A 124 -16.50 2.62 -12.84
N THR A 125 -16.73 1.50 -13.54
CA THR A 125 -17.99 0.75 -13.48
C THR A 125 -18.03 -0.25 -12.33
N VAL A 126 -16.93 -0.46 -11.62
CA VAL A 126 -16.83 -1.45 -10.54
C VAL A 126 -17.42 -0.93 -9.23
N PHE A 127 -17.39 0.39 -9.02
CA PHE A 127 -17.87 1.04 -7.79
C PHE A 127 -18.90 2.14 -8.10
N PRO A 128 -19.78 2.48 -7.14
CA PRO A 128 -20.71 3.58 -7.30
C PRO A 128 -19.99 4.89 -7.62
N GLN A 129 -20.47 5.62 -8.62
CA GLN A 129 -19.89 6.92 -9.01
C GLN A 129 -19.94 7.95 -7.87
N SER A 130 -20.87 7.79 -6.93
CA SER A 130 -20.97 8.60 -5.72
C SER A 130 -19.73 8.58 -4.85
N LEU A 131 -18.87 7.55 -4.94
CA LEU A 131 -17.59 7.53 -4.23
C LEU A 131 -16.57 8.52 -4.81
N ASN A 132 -16.74 8.96 -6.06
CA ASN A 132 -15.89 9.96 -6.71
C ASN A 132 -16.55 11.35 -6.79
N GLU A 133 -17.74 11.52 -6.21
CA GLU A 133 -18.36 12.83 -6.07
C GLU A 133 -17.48 13.75 -5.23
N MET A 134 -17.47 15.03 -5.60
CA MET A 134 -16.68 16.05 -4.92
C MET A 134 -17.49 16.59 -3.74
N ILE A 135 -16.94 16.46 -2.53
CA ILE A 135 -17.41 17.20 -1.37
C ILE A 135 -16.77 18.59 -1.44
N ILE A 136 -17.59 19.62 -1.24
CA ILE A 136 -17.15 21.01 -1.24
C ILE A 136 -17.48 21.58 0.14
N ILE A 137 -16.45 21.96 0.89
CA ILE A 137 -16.59 22.56 2.23
C ILE A 137 -16.20 24.02 2.14
N GLY A 138 -17.18 24.89 2.42
CA GLY A 138 -17.05 26.34 2.33
C GLY A 138 -16.91 26.86 0.89
N GLY A 139 -16.68 28.16 0.77
CA GLY A 139 -16.59 28.86 -0.50
C GLY A 139 -17.86 29.64 -0.83
N GLU A 140 -17.70 30.69 -1.63
CA GLU A 140 -18.80 31.51 -2.10
C GLU A 140 -19.32 30.94 -3.41
N MET A 141 -20.64 30.83 -3.52
CA MET A 141 -21.31 30.42 -4.76
C MET A 141 -21.20 31.58 -5.74
N GLU A 142 -20.37 31.46 -6.76
CA GLU A 142 -20.24 32.46 -7.81
C GLU A 142 -20.66 31.85 -9.15
N VAL A 143 -21.59 32.49 -9.85
CA VAL A 143 -22.00 32.02 -11.19
C VAL A 143 -20.98 32.53 -12.20
N LYS A 144 -20.10 31.63 -12.66
CA LYS A 144 -19.11 31.92 -13.70
C LYS A 144 -19.45 31.12 -14.95
N TYR A 145 -19.62 31.81 -16.09
CA TYR A 145 -20.01 31.19 -17.37
C TYR A 145 -21.31 30.37 -17.32
N GLY A 146 -22.32 30.85 -16.58
CA GLY A 146 -23.63 30.18 -16.49
C GLY A 146 -23.62 28.87 -15.70
N ARG A 147 -22.54 28.57 -14.98
CA ARG A 147 -22.47 27.45 -14.03
C ARG A 147 -22.17 27.99 -12.64
N GLU A 148 -22.78 27.39 -11.64
CA GLU A 148 -22.44 27.62 -10.25
C GLU A 148 -21.02 27.10 -10.00
N VAL A 149 -20.10 28.02 -9.71
CA VAL A 149 -18.70 27.72 -9.40
C VAL A 149 -18.43 28.19 -7.98
N ILE A 150 -18.17 27.24 -7.08
CA ILE A 150 -17.79 27.57 -5.70
C ILE A 150 -16.35 28.10 -5.69
N ILE A 151 -16.16 29.39 -5.44
CA ILE A 151 -14.84 30.00 -5.35
C ILE A 151 -14.36 30.01 -3.90
N GLY A 152 -13.14 29.51 -3.68
CA GLY A 152 -12.49 29.55 -2.35
C GLY A 152 -12.97 28.49 -1.36
N GLY A 153 -13.67 27.44 -1.81
CA GLY A 153 -13.99 26.24 -1.02
C GLY A 153 -12.94 25.13 -1.14
N ILE A 154 -12.83 24.28 -0.11
CA ILE A 154 -11.98 23.09 -0.14
C ILE A 154 -12.76 21.99 -0.87
N ARG A 155 -12.14 21.37 -1.90
CA ARG A 155 -12.79 20.37 -2.74
C ARG A 155 -12.05 19.05 -2.65
N PHE A 156 -12.67 18.00 -2.14
CA PHE A 156 -12.04 16.68 -2.13
C PHE A 156 -13.06 15.61 -2.49
N PRO A 157 -12.66 14.56 -3.24
CA PRO A 157 -13.57 13.50 -3.59
C PRO A 157 -13.91 12.66 -2.35
N VAL A 158 -15.12 12.13 -2.26
CA VAL A 158 -15.59 11.28 -1.16
C VAL A 158 -14.60 10.14 -0.87
N ILE A 159 -14.01 9.55 -1.91
CA ILE A 159 -12.99 8.49 -1.79
C ILE A 159 -11.79 8.91 -0.94
N SER A 160 -11.40 10.19 -0.93
CA SER A 160 -10.28 10.67 -0.11
C SER A 160 -10.57 10.51 1.38
N LEU A 161 -11.80 10.81 1.80
CA LEU A 161 -12.24 10.63 3.18
C LEU A 161 -12.40 9.16 3.52
N ILE A 162 -13.01 8.37 2.64
CA ILE A 162 -13.14 6.92 2.80
C ILE A 162 -11.76 6.27 2.95
N THR A 163 -10.80 6.65 2.12
CA THR A 163 -9.42 6.14 2.18
C THR A 163 -8.81 6.40 3.55
N LEU A 164 -8.97 7.62 4.10
CA LEU A 164 -8.45 7.96 5.42
C LEU A 164 -9.11 7.13 6.53
N ILE A 165 -10.43 6.97 6.46
CA ILE A 165 -11.19 6.18 7.44
C ILE A 165 -10.78 4.71 7.37
N VAL A 166 -10.74 4.12 6.17
CA VAL A 166 -10.35 2.72 5.96
C VAL A 166 -8.91 2.50 6.39
N ALA A 167 -7.99 3.41 6.09
CA ALA A 167 -6.60 3.34 6.56
C ALA A 167 -6.51 3.37 8.09
N ALA A 168 -7.27 4.25 8.75
CA ALA A 168 -7.32 4.32 10.21
C ALA A 168 -7.89 3.04 10.82
N ILE A 169 -8.97 2.50 10.27
CA ILE A 169 -9.57 1.23 10.72
C ILE A 169 -8.58 0.09 10.54
N ALA A 170 -7.92 0.00 9.38
CA ALA A 170 -6.92 -1.03 9.11
C ALA A 170 -5.73 -0.95 10.08
N LEU A 171 -5.28 0.26 10.43
CA LEU A 171 -4.21 0.46 11.40
C LEU A 171 -4.62 0.02 12.81
N VAL A 172 -5.81 0.42 13.27
CA VAL A 172 -6.34 0.02 14.58
C VAL A 172 -6.53 -1.49 14.64
N PHE A 173 -7.10 -2.07 13.60
CA PHE A 173 -7.25 -3.52 13.47
C PHE A 173 -5.90 -4.23 13.52
N LEU A 174 -4.91 -3.77 12.77
CA LEU A 174 -3.58 -4.39 12.75
C LEU A 174 -2.87 -4.26 14.10
N TRP A 175 -2.97 -3.10 14.75
CA TRP A 175 -2.41 -2.91 16.08
C TRP A 175 -3.05 -3.88 17.08
N TRP A 176 -4.38 -3.98 17.08
CA TRP A 176 -5.09 -4.95 17.93
C TRP A 176 -4.68 -6.38 17.57
N PHE A 177 -4.66 -6.74 16.29
CA PHE A 177 -4.32 -8.09 15.84
C PHE A 177 -2.90 -8.49 16.26
N ILE A 178 -1.92 -7.61 16.05
CA ILE A 178 -0.54 -7.88 16.45
C ILE A 178 -0.47 -7.96 17.97
N PHE A 179 -0.85 -6.91 18.69
CA PHE A 179 -0.54 -6.80 20.12
C PHE A 179 -1.48 -7.57 21.05
N LYS A 180 -2.71 -7.90 20.62
CA LYS A 180 -3.74 -8.50 21.48
C LYS A 180 -4.12 -9.94 21.13
N THR A 181 -3.55 -10.54 20.08
CA THR A 181 -3.85 -11.94 19.71
C THR A 181 -2.66 -12.88 19.91
N LYS A 182 -2.95 -14.19 20.04
CA LYS A 182 -1.92 -15.26 20.13
C LYS A 182 -1.10 -15.36 18.85
N VAL A 183 -1.74 -15.19 17.69
CA VAL A 183 -1.06 -15.17 16.39
C VAL A 183 -0.12 -13.98 16.30
N GLY A 184 -0.56 -12.80 16.71
CA GLY A 184 0.27 -11.59 16.74
C GLY A 184 1.42 -11.66 17.75
N MET A 185 1.22 -12.34 18.89
CA MET A 185 2.32 -12.68 19.81
C MET A 185 3.37 -13.57 19.13
N ALA A 186 2.93 -14.61 18.43
CA ALA A 186 3.81 -15.48 17.66
C ALA A 186 4.55 -14.71 16.55
N MET A 187 3.88 -13.81 15.82
CA MET A 187 4.51 -12.95 14.81
C MET A 187 5.65 -12.11 15.41
N ARG A 188 5.44 -11.51 16.58
CA ARG A 188 6.50 -10.75 17.28
C ARG A 188 7.64 -11.64 17.76
N ALA A 189 7.34 -12.84 18.27
CA ALA A 189 8.38 -13.78 18.69
C ALA A 189 9.26 -14.23 17.51
N VAL A 190 8.62 -14.62 16.39
CA VAL A 190 9.32 -15.02 15.16
C VAL A 190 10.19 -13.88 14.59
N SER A 191 9.73 -12.63 14.68
CA SER A 191 10.52 -11.47 14.23
C SER A 191 11.80 -11.21 15.03
N LEU A 192 11.86 -11.72 16.27
CA LEU A 192 13.03 -11.57 17.14
C LEU A 192 14.02 -12.71 16.90
N ASP A 193 13.55 -13.95 17.00
CA ASP A 193 14.37 -15.14 16.77
C ASP A 193 13.49 -16.30 16.28
N ILE A 194 13.67 -16.65 15.02
CA ILE A 194 12.95 -17.74 14.36
C ILE A 194 13.28 -19.09 14.99
N GLN A 195 14.56 -19.36 15.27
CA GLN A 195 15.03 -20.66 15.77
C GLN A 195 14.51 -20.88 17.19
N THR A 196 14.72 -19.93 18.08
CA THR A 196 14.23 -20.00 19.46
C THR A 196 12.70 -20.14 19.50
N THR A 197 11.99 -19.37 18.68
CA THR A 197 10.52 -19.46 18.62
C THR A 197 10.03 -20.84 18.16
N SER A 198 10.75 -21.48 17.23
CA SER A 198 10.41 -22.84 16.77
C SER A 198 10.58 -23.90 17.86
N LEU A 199 11.60 -23.75 18.72
CA LEU A 199 11.83 -24.64 19.88
C LEU A 199 10.74 -24.50 20.95
N MET A 200 10.06 -23.35 20.99
CA MET A 200 8.92 -23.11 21.90
C MET A 200 7.59 -23.70 21.37
N GLY A 201 7.63 -24.53 20.32
CA GLY A 201 6.45 -25.23 19.77
C GLY A 201 5.57 -24.38 18.83
N VAL A 202 6.03 -23.17 18.46
CA VAL A 202 5.31 -22.32 17.50
C VAL A 202 5.56 -22.81 16.08
N ASN A 203 4.49 -23.03 15.31
CA ASN A 203 4.60 -23.34 13.89
C ASN A 203 4.98 -22.09 13.08
N VAL A 204 6.29 -21.86 12.94
CA VAL A 204 6.89 -20.70 12.25
C VAL A 204 6.35 -20.54 10.83
N ASP A 205 6.25 -21.64 10.07
CA ASP A 205 5.76 -21.61 8.70
C ASP A 205 4.33 -21.06 8.61
N ARG A 206 3.47 -21.48 9.53
CA ARG A 206 2.09 -20.99 9.57
C ARG A 206 2.05 -19.50 9.93
N VAL A 207 2.88 -19.06 10.87
CA VAL A 207 2.98 -17.65 11.27
C VAL A 207 3.40 -16.78 10.08
N ILE A 208 4.45 -17.19 9.36
CA ILE A 208 4.94 -16.41 8.21
C ILE A 208 3.93 -16.41 7.06
N GLY A 209 3.32 -17.55 6.75
CA GLY A 209 2.24 -17.61 5.76
C GLY A 209 1.06 -16.68 6.12
N MET A 210 0.65 -16.65 7.40
CA MET A 210 -0.37 -15.71 7.88
C MET A 210 0.06 -14.24 7.75
N THR A 211 1.35 -13.93 7.94
CA THR A 211 1.89 -12.58 7.71
C THR A 211 1.82 -12.18 6.25
N PHE A 212 2.17 -13.08 5.33
CA PHE A 212 2.01 -12.82 3.89
C PHE A 212 0.55 -12.62 3.51
N ALA A 213 -0.36 -13.43 4.07
CA ALA A 213 -1.78 -13.29 3.83
C ALA A 213 -2.31 -11.94 4.32
N LEU A 214 -1.96 -11.54 5.54
CA LEU A 214 -2.39 -10.28 6.14
C LEU A 214 -1.81 -9.06 5.40
N GLY A 215 -0.52 -9.10 5.05
CA GLY A 215 0.10 -8.06 4.24
C GLY A 215 -0.58 -7.92 2.88
N SER A 216 -0.86 -9.05 2.22
CA SER A 216 -1.53 -9.08 0.91
C SER A 216 -2.98 -8.59 0.96
N ALA A 217 -3.69 -8.85 2.06
CA ALA A 217 -5.00 -8.29 2.30
C ALA A 217 -4.96 -6.75 2.40
N LEU A 218 -3.95 -6.19 3.06
CA LEU A 218 -3.74 -4.74 3.14
C LEU A 218 -3.35 -4.15 1.77
N ALA A 219 -2.52 -4.86 1.01
CA ALA A 219 -2.20 -4.50 -0.38
C ALA A 219 -3.46 -4.46 -1.25
N ALA A 220 -4.37 -5.41 -1.08
CA ALA A 220 -5.65 -5.45 -1.78
C ALA A 220 -6.56 -4.28 -1.42
N ILE A 221 -6.66 -3.94 -0.12
CA ILE A 221 -7.41 -2.77 0.33
C ILE A 221 -6.84 -1.50 -0.29
N GLY A 222 -5.51 -1.32 -0.25
CA GLY A 222 -4.83 -0.21 -0.92
C GLY A 222 -5.04 -0.20 -2.43
N GLY A 223 -5.03 -1.37 -3.08
CA GLY A 223 -5.27 -1.59 -4.50
C GLY A 223 -6.64 -1.14 -4.95
N ILE A 224 -7.67 -1.62 -4.26
CA ILE A 224 -9.05 -1.27 -4.57
C ILE A 224 -9.26 0.24 -4.40
N LEU A 225 -8.80 0.82 -3.29
CA LEU A 225 -8.92 2.27 -3.05
C LEU A 225 -8.14 3.10 -4.08
N TRP A 226 -6.95 2.64 -4.47
CA TRP A 226 -6.16 3.25 -5.53
C TRP A 226 -6.90 3.22 -6.87
N ALA A 227 -7.45 2.07 -7.25
CA ALA A 227 -8.17 1.90 -8.51
C ALA A 227 -9.49 2.69 -8.54
N ILE A 228 -10.13 2.95 -7.40
CA ILE A 228 -11.29 3.86 -7.35
C ILE A 228 -10.85 5.30 -7.67
N ARG A 229 -9.72 5.73 -7.12
CA ARG A 229 -9.15 7.08 -7.33
C ARG A 229 -8.54 7.27 -8.72
N TYR A 230 -7.82 6.27 -9.21
CA TYR A 230 -7.14 6.24 -10.50
C TYR A 230 -7.71 5.07 -11.32
N PRO A 231 -8.84 5.27 -12.02
CA PRO A 231 -9.66 4.18 -12.55
C PRO A 231 -9.16 3.60 -13.88
N GLN A 232 -7.88 3.27 -13.90
CA GLN A 232 -7.18 2.59 -14.99
C GLN A 232 -6.50 1.33 -14.44
N VAL A 233 -6.95 0.17 -14.91
CA VAL A 233 -6.41 -1.14 -14.53
C VAL A 233 -5.60 -1.69 -15.68
N TRP A 234 -4.35 -2.02 -15.42
CA TRP A 234 -3.43 -2.59 -16.40
C TRP A 234 -2.34 -3.42 -15.69
N PRO A 235 -1.69 -4.38 -16.38
CA PRO A 235 -0.85 -5.40 -15.73
C PRO A 235 0.42 -4.92 -15.02
N TYR A 236 0.79 -3.64 -15.12
CA TYR A 236 1.96 -3.10 -14.41
C TYR A 236 1.59 -1.95 -13.46
N MET A 237 0.29 -1.78 -13.17
CA MET A 237 -0.20 -0.70 -12.30
C MET A 237 0.33 -0.78 -10.86
N GLY A 238 0.80 -1.95 -10.43
CA GLY A 238 1.32 -2.20 -9.09
C GLY A 238 2.75 -1.70 -8.85
N PHE A 239 3.55 -1.55 -9.91
CA PHE A 239 4.98 -1.29 -9.79
C PHE A 239 5.30 0.07 -9.15
N ILE A 240 4.80 1.17 -9.72
CA ILE A 240 5.08 2.52 -9.21
C ILE A 240 4.50 2.72 -7.79
N PRO A 241 3.21 2.41 -7.52
CA PRO A 241 2.67 2.54 -6.16
C PRO A 241 3.39 1.64 -5.15
N GLY A 242 3.72 0.40 -5.55
CA GLY A 242 4.49 -0.53 -4.73
C GLY A 242 5.87 -0.01 -4.38
N MET A 243 6.59 0.54 -5.36
CA MET A 243 7.90 1.14 -5.15
C MET A 243 7.83 2.37 -4.22
N LYS A 244 6.83 3.25 -4.39
CA LYS A 244 6.60 4.38 -3.48
C LYS A 244 6.25 3.94 -2.06
N ALA A 245 5.44 2.90 -1.92
CA ALA A 245 5.12 2.31 -0.63
C ALA A 245 6.33 1.64 0.04
N PHE A 246 7.20 1.01 -0.75
CA PHE A 246 8.48 0.50 -0.27
C PHE A 246 9.38 1.64 0.22
N VAL A 247 9.50 2.72 -0.55
CA VAL A 247 10.20 3.94 -0.12
C VAL A 247 9.66 4.43 1.21
N ALA A 248 8.33 4.57 1.32
CA ALA A 248 7.63 4.94 2.54
C ALA A 248 7.94 4.03 3.73
N ALA A 249 7.94 2.71 3.53
CA ALA A 249 8.28 1.75 4.56
C ALA A 249 9.73 1.89 5.01
N VAL A 250 10.68 2.04 4.07
CA VAL A 250 12.12 2.15 4.35
C VAL A 250 12.44 3.43 5.10
N PHE A 251 12.05 4.60 4.59
CA PHE A 251 12.35 5.84 5.28
C PHE A 251 11.58 5.98 6.59
N GLY A 252 10.38 5.41 6.69
CA GLY A 252 9.62 5.32 7.94
C GLY A 252 10.29 4.46 9.01
N GLY A 253 11.16 3.54 8.59
CA GLY A 253 11.80 2.53 9.42
C GLY A 253 11.16 1.17 9.17
N ILE A 254 11.66 0.45 8.17
CA ILE A 254 11.09 -0.82 7.73
C ILE A 254 11.10 -1.85 8.88
N GLY A 255 10.00 -2.57 9.04
CA GLY A 255 9.73 -3.43 10.20
C GLY A 255 8.96 -2.75 11.35
N SER A 256 8.79 -1.42 11.32
CA SER A 256 7.97 -0.66 12.27
C SER A 256 6.65 -0.23 11.62
N VAL A 257 5.52 -0.84 12.02
CA VAL A 257 4.18 -0.47 11.50
C VAL A 257 3.87 1.03 11.65
N PRO A 258 4.09 1.67 12.83
CA PRO A 258 3.91 3.12 12.97
C PRO A 258 4.86 3.93 12.08
N GLY A 259 6.09 3.45 11.92
CA GLY A 259 7.09 4.04 11.02
C GLY A 259 6.60 4.08 9.57
N ALA A 260 6.08 2.95 9.08
CA ALA A 260 5.54 2.84 7.72
C ALA A 260 4.35 3.77 7.47
N VAL A 261 3.50 3.97 8.49
CA VAL A 261 2.37 4.93 8.39
C VAL A 261 2.87 6.35 8.26
N LEU A 262 3.74 6.78 9.19
CA LEU A 262 4.32 8.12 9.11
C LEU A 262 5.08 8.32 7.81
N GLY A 263 5.78 7.28 7.35
CA GLY A 263 6.45 7.27 6.07
C GLY A 263 5.48 7.50 4.90
N GLY A 264 4.40 6.73 4.83
CA GLY A 264 3.39 6.90 3.77
C GLY A 264 2.79 8.31 3.77
N LEU A 265 2.42 8.81 4.96
CA LEU A 265 1.84 10.14 5.13
C LEU A 265 2.79 11.26 4.71
N ILE A 266 4.02 11.24 5.20
CA ILE A 266 5.04 12.25 4.85
C ILE A 266 5.30 12.21 3.34
N LEU A 267 5.46 11.02 2.76
CA LEU A 267 5.69 10.89 1.31
C LEU A 267 4.57 11.51 0.50
N GLY A 268 3.32 11.15 0.80
CA GLY A 268 2.15 11.66 0.08
C GLY A 268 1.96 13.17 0.25
N ILE A 269 2.17 13.70 1.46
CA ILE A 269 2.10 15.14 1.72
C ILE A 269 3.18 15.87 0.95
N THR A 270 4.43 15.43 1.04
CA THR A 270 5.54 16.07 0.35
C THR A 270 5.38 15.99 -1.17
N GLU A 271 4.89 14.87 -1.70
CA GLU A 271 4.63 14.68 -3.12
C GLU A 271 3.59 15.69 -3.65
N VAL A 272 2.46 15.83 -2.95
CA VAL A 272 1.40 16.77 -3.36
C VAL A 272 1.81 18.22 -3.13
N MET A 273 2.52 18.52 -2.04
CA MET A 273 3.06 19.86 -1.76
C MET A 273 4.05 20.30 -2.83
N MET A 274 4.97 19.42 -3.23
CA MET A 274 5.98 19.70 -4.25
C MET A 274 5.33 20.08 -5.58
N VAL A 275 4.35 19.29 -6.03
CA VAL A 275 3.59 19.58 -7.25
C VAL A 275 2.81 20.89 -7.14
N GLY A 276 2.26 21.19 -5.95
CA GLY A 276 1.54 22.42 -5.68
C GLY A 276 2.42 23.68 -5.70
N ILE A 277 3.64 23.59 -5.17
CA ILE A 277 4.59 24.71 -5.07
C ILE A 277 5.36 24.89 -6.39
N MET A 278 5.73 23.79 -7.05
CA MET A 278 6.54 23.77 -8.27
C MET A 278 5.81 23.01 -9.40
N PRO A 279 4.75 23.57 -10.00
CA PRO A 279 4.00 22.89 -11.07
C PRO A 279 4.85 22.54 -12.30
N SER A 280 5.85 23.38 -12.63
CA SER A 280 6.80 23.13 -13.72
C SER A 280 7.67 21.89 -13.50
N ALA A 281 7.88 21.49 -12.24
CA ALA A 281 8.65 20.31 -11.86
C ALA A 281 7.76 19.08 -11.59
N ALA A 282 6.45 19.15 -11.88
CA ALA A 282 5.52 18.07 -11.56
C ALA A 282 5.86 16.72 -12.23
N GLY A 283 6.58 16.73 -13.35
CA GLY A 283 7.09 15.51 -14.01
C GLY A 283 8.23 14.82 -13.25
N TYR A 284 8.93 15.54 -12.36
CA TYR A 284 10.02 15.02 -11.53
C TYR A 284 9.56 14.55 -10.15
N ARG A 285 8.25 14.43 -9.96
CA ARG A 285 7.62 14.03 -8.70
C ARG A 285 8.20 12.75 -8.11
N ASP A 286 8.38 11.73 -8.94
CA ASP A 286 8.92 10.43 -8.49
C ASP A 286 10.40 10.57 -8.12
N ALA A 287 11.19 11.28 -8.92
CA ALA A 287 12.60 11.54 -8.63
C ALA A 287 12.78 12.25 -7.28
N PHE A 288 11.89 13.20 -6.93
CA PHE A 288 11.92 13.89 -5.66
C PHE A 288 11.65 12.96 -4.47
N ALA A 289 10.68 12.04 -4.61
CA ALA A 289 10.40 11.03 -3.59
C ALA A 289 11.62 10.12 -3.32
N PHE A 290 12.32 9.69 -4.37
CA PHE A 290 13.57 8.91 -4.22
C PHE A 290 14.73 9.73 -3.68
N PHE A 291 14.82 11.02 -4.04
CA PHE A 291 15.86 11.89 -3.52
C PHE A 291 15.73 12.10 -2.00
N ILE A 292 14.50 12.30 -1.50
CA ILE A 292 14.21 12.38 -0.05
C ILE A 292 14.64 11.09 0.66
N LEU A 293 14.35 9.92 0.06
CA LEU A 293 14.78 8.65 0.61
C LEU A 293 16.30 8.57 0.76
N ILE A 294 17.05 8.95 -0.28
CA ILE A 294 18.52 8.91 -0.28
C ILE A 294 19.07 9.80 0.85
N ILE A 295 18.55 11.03 0.98
CA ILE A 295 18.98 11.96 2.03
C ILE A 295 18.69 11.37 3.41
N ILE A 296 17.48 10.88 3.66
CA ILE A 296 17.11 10.34 4.96
C ILE A 296 17.95 9.12 5.31
N LEU A 297 18.18 8.20 4.38
CA LEU A 297 19.00 7.02 4.65
C LEU A 297 20.48 7.37 4.85
N SER A 298 20.99 8.40 4.17
CA SER A 298 22.34 8.90 4.40
C SER A 298 22.52 9.49 5.80
N LEU A 299 21.48 10.13 6.35
CA LEU A 299 21.52 10.77 7.68
C LEU A 299 21.07 9.82 8.80
N LYS A 300 20.13 8.92 8.52
CA LYS A 300 19.49 8.02 9.47
C LYS A 300 19.16 6.67 8.79
N PRO A 301 20.14 5.75 8.73
CA PRO A 301 20.01 4.46 8.02
C PRO A 301 18.89 3.55 8.54
N SER A 302 18.47 3.72 9.79
CA SER A 302 17.34 3.00 10.38
C SER A 302 15.98 3.59 10.00
N GLY A 303 15.91 4.67 9.24
CA GLY A 303 14.68 5.45 9.01
C GLY A 303 14.21 6.21 10.25
N LEU A 304 13.04 6.84 10.15
CA LEU A 304 12.48 7.74 11.16
C LEU A 304 12.22 7.04 12.49
N LEU A 305 11.55 5.88 12.47
CA LEU A 305 11.15 5.11 13.66
C LEU A 305 11.70 3.68 13.68
N GLY A 306 12.72 3.35 12.88
CA GLY A 306 13.33 2.02 12.94
C GLY A 306 14.17 1.85 14.20
N LYS A 307 14.14 0.65 14.76
CA LYS A 307 14.98 0.29 15.91
C LYS A 307 16.39 0.00 15.42
N GLN A 308 17.39 0.61 16.05
CA GLN A 308 18.79 0.23 15.82
C GLN A 308 18.98 -1.18 16.37
N GLU A 309 19.37 -2.13 15.52
CA GLU A 309 19.93 -3.38 16.01
C GLU A 309 21.31 -3.03 16.58
N ALA A 310 21.42 -2.98 17.91
CA ALA A 310 22.71 -3.01 18.55
C ALA A 310 23.37 -4.33 18.15
N VAL A 311 24.35 -4.27 17.25
CA VAL A 311 25.27 -5.38 17.01
C VAL A 311 25.97 -5.60 18.34
N LYS A 312 25.52 -6.62 19.09
CA LYS A 312 26.27 -7.11 20.24
C LYS A 312 27.48 -7.81 19.65
N VAL A 313 28.62 -7.11 19.68
CA VAL A 313 29.95 -7.69 19.54
C VAL A 313 30.24 -8.53 20.78
#